data_AF-A0A9D3T5B3-F1
#
_entry.id   AF-A0A9D3T5B3-F1
#
_cell.length_a   1.000
_cell.length_b   1.000
_cell.length_c   1.000
_cell.angle_alpha   90.00
_cell.angle_beta   90.00
_cell.angle_gamma   90.00
#
_symmetry.space_group_name_H-M   'P 1'
#
loop_
_entity.id
_entity.type
_entity.pdbx_description
1 polymer ?
#
loop_
_entity_poly.entity_id
_entity_poly.type
_entity_poly.pdbx_seq_one_letter_code
_entity_poly.pdbx_strand_id
1 'polypeptide(L)'
;MRLQIIQEVGRTERNQLLIEKLMQTTFALRQQDIVKGDLLVRDFLDSWPALWMESQMCAEFQCITNVNLRNPFYSELDRHTSRLINLYRQKASRTGKTAEALREILGTCDLQEEHDVNVRRTLSLRALPVYLREDDSEFFKTCNVSTINIK
;
A
#
# COMPACT_ATOMS: atom_id res chain seq x y z
N MET A 1 -17.64 -14.38 -13.93
CA MET A 1 -17.26 -14.04 -12.53
C MET A 1 -16.13 -13.01 -12.48
N ARG A 2 -14.96 -13.26 -13.09
CA ARG A 2 -13.86 -12.27 -13.15
C ARG A 2 -14.26 -10.90 -13.72
N LEU A 3 -14.96 -10.88 -14.87
CA LEU A 3 -15.52 -9.64 -15.43
C LEU A 3 -16.51 -8.92 -14.49
N GLN A 4 -17.27 -9.66 -13.69
CA GLN A 4 -18.21 -9.07 -12.73
C GLN A 4 -17.46 -8.39 -11.58
N ILE A 5 -16.32 -8.95 -11.14
CA ILE A 5 -15.45 -8.32 -10.14
C ILE A 5 -14.90 -7.00 -10.70
N ILE A 6 -14.37 -7.02 -11.92
CA ILE A 6 -13.83 -5.82 -12.57
C ILE A 6 -14.90 -4.74 -12.68
N GLN A 7 -16.09 -5.09 -13.16
CA GLN A 7 -17.22 -4.16 -13.28
C GLN A 7 -17.64 -3.60 -11.93
N GLU A 8 -17.76 -4.43 -10.89
CA GLU A 8 -18.22 -4.00 -9.57
C GLU A 8 -17.19 -3.11 -8.86
N VAL A 9 -15.90 -3.44 -8.94
CA VAL A 9 -14.82 -2.63 -8.36
C VAL A 9 -14.68 -1.28 -9.05
N GLY A 10 -15.03 -1.20 -10.33
CA GLY A 10 -15.03 0.03 -11.12
C GLY A 10 -16.17 1.00 -10.81
N ARG A 11 -17.16 0.61 -10.00
CA ARG A 11 -18.30 1.49 -9.64
C ARG A 11 -17.89 2.54 -8.60
N THR A 12 -18.53 3.71 -8.69
CA THR A 12 -18.41 4.77 -7.67
C THR A 12 -18.90 4.27 -6.32
N GLU A 13 -20.08 3.65 -6.29
CA GLU A 13 -20.63 2.95 -5.13
C GLU A 13 -20.50 1.46 -5.35
N ARG A 14 -19.61 0.82 -4.58
CA ARG A 14 -19.29 -0.60 -4.70
C ARG A 14 -20.19 -1.42 -3.77
N ASN A 15 -20.78 -2.49 -4.29
CA ASN A 15 -21.46 -3.48 -3.45
C ASN A 15 -20.43 -4.41 -2.79
N GLN A 16 -20.06 -4.09 -1.55
CA GLN A 16 -19.05 -4.81 -0.80
C GLN A 16 -19.41 -6.30 -0.60
N LEU A 17 -20.69 -6.61 -0.34
CA LEU A 17 -21.16 -7.98 -0.14
C LEU A 17 -21.06 -8.81 -1.43
N LEU A 18 -21.37 -8.19 -2.57
CA LEU A 18 -21.22 -8.84 -3.87
C LEU A 18 -19.75 -9.11 -4.18
N ILE A 19 -18.86 -8.15 -3.94
CA ILE A 19 -17.42 -8.33 -4.13
C ILE A 19 -16.91 -9.47 -3.27
N GLU A 20 -17.26 -9.50 -1.98
CA GLU A 20 -16.85 -10.56 -1.07
C GLU A 20 -17.32 -11.93 -1.55
N LYS A 21 -18.60 -12.06 -1.94
CA LYS A 21 -19.15 -13.30 -2.49
C LYS A 21 -18.42 -13.74 -3.76
N LEU A 22 -18.19 -12.81 -4.69
CA LEU A 22 -17.48 -13.08 -5.94
C LEU A 22 -16.03 -13.51 -5.67
N MET A 23 -15.35 -12.84 -4.75
CA MET A 23 -13.99 -13.16 -4.34
C MET A 23 -13.93 -14.57 -3.73
N GLN A 24 -14.77 -14.89 -2.75
CA GLN A 24 -14.84 -16.25 -2.18
C GLN A 24 -15.07 -17.32 -3.25
N THR A 25 -16.02 -17.09 -4.17
CA THR A 25 -16.36 -18.05 -5.23
C THR A 25 -15.23 -18.25 -6.24
N THR A 26 -14.36 -17.26 -6.42
CA THR A 26 -13.29 -17.27 -7.43
C THR A 26 -11.90 -17.54 -6.86
N PHE A 27 -11.80 -17.89 -5.57
CA PHE A 27 -10.53 -18.16 -4.89
C PHE A 27 -9.66 -19.18 -5.63
N ALA A 28 -10.21 -20.33 -6.01
CA ALA A 28 -9.47 -21.38 -6.70
C ALA A 28 -8.87 -20.91 -8.04
N LEU A 29 -9.58 -20.02 -8.77
CA LEU A 29 -9.08 -19.46 -10.03
C LEU A 29 -7.88 -18.54 -9.80
N ARG A 30 -7.91 -17.72 -8.76
CA ARG A 30 -6.76 -16.88 -8.37
C ARG A 30 -5.55 -17.70 -7.96
N GLN A 31 -5.76 -18.74 -7.15
CA GLN A 31 -4.67 -19.64 -6.75
C GLN A 31 -4.06 -20.33 -7.96
N GLN A 32 -4.87 -20.73 -8.94
CA GLN A 32 -4.36 -21.31 -10.17
C GLN A 32 -3.49 -20.33 -10.96
N ASP A 33 -3.90 -19.06 -11.08
CA ASP A 33 -3.12 -18.01 -11.76
C ASP A 33 -1.76 -17.78 -11.05
N ILE A 34 -1.75 -17.77 -9.70
CA ILE A 34 -0.52 -17.61 -8.91
C ILE A 34 0.41 -18.82 -9.05
N VAL A 35 -0.12 -20.04 -8.93
CA VAL A 35 0.68 -21.28 -8.99
C VAL A 35 1.28 -21.50 -10.37
N LYS A 36 0.56 -21.13 -11.43
CA LYS A 36 1.11 -21.15 -12.79
C LYS A 36 2.29 -20.18 -12.92
N GLY A 37 2.24 -19.03 -12.25
CA GLY A 37 3.34 -18.06 -12.21
C GLY A 37 3.60 -17.35 -13.55
N ASP A 38 2.68 -17.46 -14.51
CA ASP A 38 2.84 -16.95 -15.87
C ASP A 38 2.59 -15.43 -15.98
N LEU A 39 2.10 -14.79 -14.91
CA LEU A 39 1.70 -13.38 -14.89
C LEU A 39 2.64 -12.57 -14.00
N LEU A 40 3.01 -11.37 -14.48
CA LEU A 40 3.61 -10.36 -13.61
C LEU A 40 2.60 -9.96 -12.53
N VAL A 41 3.10 -9.49 -11.38
CA VAL A 41 2.25 -9.05 -10.25
C VAL A 41 1.24 -7.99 -10.71
N ARG A 42 1.66 -7.07 -11.58
CA ARG A 42 0.78 -6.05 -12.15
C ARG A 42 -0.38 -6.66 -12.94
N ASP A 43 -0.07 -7.54 -13.89
CA ASP A 43 -1.08 -8.16 -14.76
C ASP A 43 -2.05 -9.05 -13.96
N PHE A 44 -1.55 -9.68 -12.89
CA PHE A 44 -2.36 -10.42 -11.94
C PHE A 44 -3.31 -9.50 -11.13
N LEU A 45 -2.86 -8.33 -10.71
CA LEU A 45 -3.70 -7.37 -9.98
C LEU A 45 -4.73 -6.69 -10.89
N ASP A 46 -4.40 -6.39 -12.14
CA ASP A 46 -5.35 -5.88 -13.14
C ASP A 46 -6.45 -6.92 -13.43
N SER A 47 -6.08 -8.18 -13.34
CA SER A 47 -6.96 -9.33 -13.50
C SER A 47 -7.91 -9.56 -12.33
N TRP A 48 -7.49 -9.17 -11.13
CA TRP A 48 -8.22 -9.36 -9.87
C TRP A 48 -8.22 -8.05 -9.07
N PRO A 49 -8.87 -6.99 -9.58
CA PRO A 49 -8.69 -5.63 -9.05
C PRO A 49 -9.25 -5.45 -7.64
N ALA A 50 -10.13 -6.35 -7.19
CA ALA A 50 -10.59 -6.38 -5.81
C ALA A 50 -9.45 -6.60 -4.81
N LEU A 51 -8.32 -7.20 -5.20
CA LEU A 51 -7.14 -7.36 -4.34
C LEU A 51 -6.44 -6.04 -4.01
N TRP A 52 -6.74 -4.94 -4.71
CA TRP A 52 -6.34 -3.60 -4.30
C TRP A 52 -7.11 -3.08 -3.08
N MET A 53 -8.21 -3.73 -2.72
CA MET A 53 -9.00 -3.38 -1.55
C MET A 53 -8.43 -4.10 -0.34
N GLU A 54 -8.13 -3.34 0.73
CA GLU A 54 -7.53 -3.88 1.96
C GLU A 54 -8.31 -5.09 2.50
N SER A 55 -9.64 -5.01 2.55
CA SER A 55 -10.49 -6.09 3.07
C SER A 55 -10.33 -7.41 2.31
N GLN A 56 -10.21 -7.34 0.98
CA GLN A 56 -10.07 -8.52 0.14
C GLN A 56 -8.63 -9.06 0.16
N MET A 57 -7.62 -8.18 0.21
CA MET A 57 -6.23 -8.59 0.41
C MET A 57 -6.04 -9.33 1.74
N CYS A 58 -6.60 -8.80 2.83
CA CYS A 58 -6.56 -9.45 4.13
C CYS A 58 -7.28 -10.81 4.12
N ALA A 59 -8.46 -10.89 3.48
CA ALA A 59 -9.21 -12.15 3.37
C ALA A 59 -8.47 -13.21 2.55
N GLU A 60 -7.87 -12.81 1.41
CA GLU A 60 -7.08 -13.71 0.56
C GLU A 60 -5.85 -14.23 1.33
N PHE A 61 -5.11 -13.34 1.99
CA PHE A 61 -3.95 -13.71 2.79
C PHE A 61 -4.32 -14.69 3.92
N GLN A 62 -5.42 -14.41 4.63
CA GLN A 62 -5.92 -15.28 5.69
C GLN A 62 -6.36 -16.64 5.14
N CYS A 63 -6.99 -16.68 3.97
CA CYS A 63 -7.40 -17.94 3.35
C CYS A 63 -6.19 -18.83 3.00
N ILE A 64 -5.09 -18.23 2.54
CA ILE A 64 -3.86 -18.95 2.17
C ILE A 64 -3.06 -19.37 3.41
N THR A 65 -2.88 -18.47 4.37
CA THR A 65 -1.89 -18.63 5.47
C THR A 65 -2.53 -18.98 6.81
N ASN A 66 -3.86 -18.89 6.92
CA ASN A 66 -4.61 -18.93 8.17
C ASN A 66 -4.20 -17.87 9.20
N VAL A 67 -3.57 -16.78 8.76
CA VAL A 67 -3.12 -15.66 9.60
C VAL A 67 -3.89 -14.39 9.24
N ASN A 68 -4.34 -13.64 10.25
CA ASN A 68 -4.89 -12.30 10.03
C ASN A 68 -3.75 -11.31 9.73
N LEU A 69 -3.68 -10.79 8.50
CA LEU A 69 -2.53 -10.02 8.00
C LEU A 69 -2.21 -8.75 8.79
N ARG A 70 -3.23 -8.03 9.26
CA ARG A 70 -3.07 -6.63 9.70
C ARG A 70 -2.11 -6.51 10.90
N ASN A 71 -2.31 -7.34 11.92
CA ASN A 71 -1.48 -7.32 13.13
C ASN A 71 0.01 -7.69 12.89
N PRO A 72 0.34 -8.84 12.26
CA PRO A 72 1.72 -9.19 11.98
C PRO A 72 2.37 -8.22 11.01
N PHE A 73 1.64 -7.67 10.04
CA PHE A 73 2.17 -6.64 9.15
C PHE A 73 2.63 -5.41 9.94
N TYR A 74 1.78 -4.86 10.80
CA TYR A 74 2.16 -3.70 11.60
C TYR A 74 3.26 -4.00 12.62
N SER A 75 3.23 -5.19 13.25
CA SER A 75 4.29 -5.62 14.17
C SER A 75 5.65 -5.68 13.47
N GLU A 76 5.69 -6.23 12.25
CA GLU A 76 6.92 -6.31 11.46
C GLU A 76 7.35 -4.94 10.95
N LEU A 77 6.40 -4.11 10.50
CA LEU A 77 6.70 -2.74 10.10
C LEU A 77 7.31 -1.95 11.26
N ASP A 78 6.76 -2.03 12.46
CA ASP A 78 7.28 -1.35 13.66
C ASP A 78 8.68 -1.83 14.00
N ARG A 79 8.92 -3.14 13.91
CA ARG A 79 10.23 -3.76 14.15
C ARG A 79 11.33 -3.17 13.28
N HIS A 80 11.03 -2.83 12.02
CA HIS A 80 12.00 -2.27 11.06
C HIS A 80 11.99 -0.74 10.95
N THR A 81 10.92 -0.09 11.42
CA THR A 81 10.68 1.37 11.27
C THR A 81 11.87 2.21 11.71
N SER A 82 12.39 2.00 12.93
CA SER A 82 13.54 2.77 13.45
C SER A 82 14.79 2.65 12.58
N ARG A 83 15.05 1.46 12.05
CA ARG A 83 16.22 1.20 11.20
C ARG A 83 16.06 1.87 9.83
N LEU A 84 14.87 1.83 9.24
CA LEU A 84 14.57 2.49 7.97
C LEU A 84 14.73 4.01 8.10
N ILE A 85 14.16 4.62 9.13
CA ILE A 85 14.29 6.07 9.39
C ILE A 85 15.76 6.48 9.51
N ASN A 86 16.59 5.69 10.19
CA ASN A 86 18.02 5.99 10.30
C ASN A 86 18.74 5.92 8.95
N LEU A 87 18.41 4.95 8.09
CA LEU A 87 18.95 4.88 6.72
C LEU A 87 18.54 6.11 5.90
N TYR A 88 17.29 6.54 6.04
CA TYR A 88 16.78 7.73 5.36
C TYR A 88 17.50 8.99 5.83
N ARG A 89 17.69 9.16 7.15
CA ARG A 89 18.47 10.27 7.72
C ARG A 89 19.90 10.29 7.19
N GLN A 90 20.59 9.15 7.16
CA GLN A 90 21.94 9.05 6.59
C GLN A 90 22.00 9.43 5.11
N LYS A 91 20.99 9.04 4.33
CA LYS A 91 20.89 9.41 2.91
C LYS A 91 20.56 10.88 2.73
N ALA A 92 19.68 11.42 3.58
CA ALA A 92 19.26 12.82 3.62
C ALA A 92 20.39 13.75 4.06
N SER A 93 21.44 13.28 4.74
CA SER A 93 22.64 14.08 5.04
C SER A 93 23.55 14.30 3.84
N ARG A 94 23.28 13.65 2.69
CA ARG A 94 24.07 13.80 1.46
C ARG A 94 23.50 14.90 0.56
N THR A 95 24.13 15.11 -0.59
CA THR A 95 23.66 16.05 -1.62
C THR A 95 22.92 15.32 -2.75
N GLY A 96 22.12 16.07 -3.50
CA GLY A 96 21.35 15.57 -4.65
C GLY A 96 19.85 15.47 -4.40
N LYS A 97 19.09 15.27 -5.49
CA LYS A 97 17.62 15.33 -5.49
C LYS A 97 16.97 14.35 -4.50
N THR A 98 17.45 13.11 -4.44
CA THR A 98 16.97 12.10 -3.47
C THR A 98 17.18 12.55 -2.03
N ALA A 99 18.33 13.16 -1.72
CA ALA A 99 18.62 13.60 -0.37
C ALA A 99 17.72 14.78 0.04
N GLU A 100 17.41 15.68 -0.90
CA GLU A 100 16.47 16.78 -0.69
C GLU A 100 15.05 16.28 -0.44
N ALA A 101 14.55 15.38 -1.28
CA ALA A 101 13.22 14.78 -1.10
C ALA A 101 13.10 14.03 0.25
N LEU A 102 14.14 13.32 0.66
CA LEU A 102 14.16 12.67 1.98
C LEU A 102 14.19 13.68 3.13
N ARG A 103 14.90 14.80 3.00
CA ARG A 103 14.88 15.89 4.02
C ARG A 103 13.49 16.48 4.17
N GLU A 104 12.80 16.73 3.06
CA GLU A 104 11.43 17.23 3.07
C GLU A 104 10.49 16.25 3.78
N ILE A 105 10.56 14.97 3.42
CA ILE A 105 9.75 13.92 4.04
C ILE A 105 10.06 13.78 5.53
N LEU A 106 11.34 13.77 5.94
CA LEU A 106 11.75 13.69 7.34
C LEU A 106 11.32 14.91 8.16
N GLY A 107 11.39 16.12 7.57
CA GLY A 107 11.01 17.36 8.23
C GLY A 107 9.53 17.39 8.67
N THR A 108 8.64 16.70 7.95
CA THR A 108 7.23 16.57 8.37
C THR A 108 7.05 15.78 9.66
N CYS A 109 7.98 14.88 10.00
CA CYS A 109 7.90 14.03 11.19
C CYS A 109 8.58 14.67 12.40
N ASP A 110 9.66 15.42 12.21
CA ASP A 110 10.32 16.14 13.31
C ASP A 110 9.40 17.23 13.90
N LEU A 111 8.42 17.72 13.12
CA LEU A 111 7.38 18.67 13.56
C LEU A 111 6.21 18.01 14.31
N GLN A 112 6.01 16.71 14.14
CA GLN A 112 4.82 16.00 14.60
C GLN A 112 5.25 14.86 15.53
N GLU A 113 5.47 15.22 16.80
CA GLU A 113 5.77 14.35 17.95
C GLU A 113 6.44 12.99 17.60
N GLU A 114 7.75 12.87 17.80
CA GLU A 114 8.58 11.67 17.52
C GLU A 114 8.06 10.32 18.10
N HIS A 115 7.00 10.35 18.91
CA HIS A 115 6.41 9.23 19.62
C HIS A 115 5.14 8.65 18.97
N ASP A 116 4.53 9.29 17.97
CA ASP A 116 3.36 8.70 17.28
C ASP A 116 3.81 7.56 16.33
N VAL A 117 3.35 6.35 16.63
CA VAL A 117 3.68 5.14 15.87
C VAL A 117 3.16 5.22 14.42
N ASN A 118 1.99 5.79 14.19
CA ASN A 118 1.42 5.94 12.85
C ASN A 118 2.17 6.98 12.01
N VAL A 119 2.65 8.06 12.63
CA VAL A 119 3.53 9.03 11.95
C VAL A 119 4.81 8.33 11.49
N ARG A 120 5.44 7.54 12.36
CA ARG A 120 6.68 6.81 12.04
C ARG A 120 6.48 5.72 10.98
N ARG A 121 5.36 5.00 11.02
CA ARG A 121 4.98 4.03 9.97
C ARG A 121 4.78 4.73 8.63
N THR A 122 4.06 5.84 8.63
CA THR A 122 3.79 6.65 7.42
C THR A 122 5.09 7.16 6.82
N LEU A 123 5.98 7.71 7.65
CA LEU A 123 7.32 8.13 7.24
C LEU A 123 8.11 6.97 6.60
N SER A 124 8.09 5.82 7.29
CA SER A 124 8.85 4.65 6.87
C SER A 124 8.44 4.17 5.47
N LEU A 125 7.14 4.16 5.20
CA LEU A 125 6.56 3.76 3.92
C LEU A 125 6.76 4.85 2.86
N ARG A 126 6.50 6.13 3.17
CA ARG A 126 6.63 7.25 2.21
C ARG A 126 8.05 7.45 1.70
N ALA A 127 9.03 7.35 2.58
CA ALA A 127 10.42 7.56 2.21
C ALA A 127 11.05 6.36 1.48
N LEU A 128 10.43 5.17 1.51
CA LEU A 128 11.03 3.95 0.96
C LEU A 128 11.26 4.03 -0.56
N PRO A 129 10.27 4.36 -1.41
CA PRO A 129 10.49 4.45 -2.85
C PRO A 129 11.52 5.52 -3.22
N VAL A 130 11.46 6.68 -2.57
CA VAL A 130 12.43 7.77 -2.74
C VAL A 130 13.86 7.30 -2.42
N TYR A 131 14.02 6.56 -1.32
CA TYR A 131 15.31 5.99 -0.92
C TYR A 131 15.85 4.98 -1.95
N LEU A 132 14.97 4.13 -2.49
CA LEU A 132 15.29 3.15 -3.54
C LEU A 132 15.44 3.77 -4.93
N ARG A 133 15.10 5.07 -5.09
CA ARG A 133 15.07 5.80 -6.36
C ARG A 133 14.02 5.28 -7.34
N GLU A 134 12.92 4.78 -6.80
CA GLU A 134 11.74 4.38 -7.55
C GLU A 134 10.86 5.62 -7.81
N ASP A 135 10.07 5.59 -8.88
CA ASP A 135 9.04 6.61 -9.13
C ASP A 135 7.90 6.40 -8.13
N ASP A 136 7.68 7.38 -7.24
CA ASP A 136 6.72 7.33 -6.15
C ASP A 136 5.39 8.01 -6.49
N SER A 137 5.29 8.63 -7.68
CA SER A 137 4.15 9.43 -8.12
C SER A 137 2.84 8.64 -8.21
N GLU A 138 2.90 7.32 -8.43
CA GLU A 138 1.73 6.43 -8.43
C GLU A 138 1.43 5.82 -7.05
N PHE A 139 2.39 5.79 -6.13
CA PHE A 139 2.29 5.09 -4.83
C PHE A 139 1.61 5.94 -3.75
N PHE A 140 1.92 7.24 -3.69
CA PHE A 140 1.34 8.15 -2.72
C PHE A 140 0.43 9.16 -3.41
N LYS A 141 -0.88 8.91 -3.38
CA LYS A 141 -1.85 9.98 -3.61
C LYS A 141 -1.75 10.94 -2.44
N THR A 142 -0.99 12.02 -2.58
CA THR A 142 -1.13 13.18 -1.71
C THR A 142 -2.56 13.66 -1.86
N CYS A 143 -3.31 13.72 -0.76
CA CYS A 143 -4.56 14.46 -0.74
C CYS A 143 -4.18 15.91 -1.03
N ASN A 144 -4.24 16.33 -2.30
CA ASN A 144 -4.29 17.73 -2.61
C ASN A 144 -5.56 18.21 -1.93
N VAL A 145 -5.40 18.94 -0.83
CA VAL A 145 -6.45 19.81 -0.31
C VAL A 145 -6.59 20.90 -1.35
N SER A 146 -7.23 20.56 -2.48
CA SER A 146 -7.73 21.51 -3.43
C SER A 146 -8.74 22.31 -2.64
N THR A 147 -8.32 23.51 -2.28
CA THR A 147 -9.09 24.57 -1.66
C THR A 147 -10.55 24.45 -2.07
N ILE A 148 -11.40 24.08 -1.11
CA ILE A 148 -12.85 24.22 -1.26
C ILE A 148 -13.07 25.73 -1.40
N ASN A 149 -13.10 26.20 -2.65
CA ASN A 149 -13.54 27.53 -2.96
C ASN A 149 -15.06 27.50 -2.82
N ILE A 150 -15.52 27.82 -1.61
CA ILE A 150 -16.92 28.13 -1.35
C ILE A 150 -17.17 29.47 -2.06
N LYS A 151 -17.96 29.43 -3.13
CA LYS A 151 -18.73 30.58 -3.62
C LYS A 151 -20.20 30.20 -3.57
#